data_AF-A0A9P5JVH8-F1
#
_entry.id   AF-A0A9P5JVH8-F1
#
_cell.length_a   1.000
_cell.length_b   1.000
_cell.length_c   1.000
_cell.angle_alpha   90.00
_cell.angle_beta   90.00
_cell.angle_gamma   90.00
#
_symmetry.space_group_name_H-M   'P 1'
#
loop_
_entity.id
_entity.type
_entity.pdbx_description
1 polymer ?
#
loop_
_entity_poly.entity_id
_entity_poly.type
_entity_poly.pdbx_seq_one_letter_code
_entity_poly.pdbx_strand_id
1 'polypeptide(L)'
;MTSFLTYRGPPPDITHGSPFASSPFVPASGAPGFDGDRAWNKGFDTASDGSNSPDRRGVQLLGRKESTRVVLETSLAIALRSHLPPRARLPRSWTLLFSIDQHGISLHTLYARCGAHAGGALLVIRTADDRCFGAWVADGIREGHGSYIGSGESFLWKVIGDGDKVRVFKWTGKNDYVALCEPESISFGGGDGHYGLYLDETLYEGSSAHCPTFNNDPLCTSDPSPGDGGSNCGTATFECVGLEVWGVGLLS
;
A
#
# COMPACT_ATOMS: atom_id res chain seq x y z
N MET A 1 69.47 -40.83 8.27
CA MET A 1 68.78 -42.09 8.00
C MET A 1 67.28 -41.83 8.12
N THR A 2 66.55 -41.93 6.99
CA THR A 2 65.14 -42.40 6.81
C THR A 2 64.12 -42.22 7.97
N SER A 3 62.86 -41.83 7.80
CA SER A 3 61.99 -41.53 6.65
C SER A 3 60.56 -41.16 7.17
N PHE A 4 59.73 -40.62 6.27
CA PHE A 4 58.25 -40.58 6.24
C PHE A 4 57.47 -39.62 7.17
N LEU A 5 57.04 -38.49 6.59
CA LEU A 5 55.85 -37.73 7.01
C LEU A 5 54.60 -38.37 6.37
N THR A 6 53.67 -38.80 7.22
CA THR A 6 52.37 -39.37 6.84
C THR A 6 51.34 -38.28 6.54
N TYR A 7 50.72 -38.37 5.37
CA TYR A 7 49.62 -37.53 4.88
C TYR A 7 48.31 -37.91 5.58
N ARG A 8 47.63 -36.97 6.23
CA ARG A 8 46.27 -37.15 6.78
C ARG A 8 45.24 -36.84 5.69
N GLY A 9 44.55 -37.86 5.19
CA GLY A 9 43.38 -37.72 4.32
C GLY A 9 42.11 -37.26 5.07
N PRO A 10 41.09 -36.77 4.36
CA PRO A 10 39.82 -36.32 4.93
C PRO A 10 38.94 -37.48 5.45
N PRO A 11 37.99 -37.23 6.37
CA PRO A 11 37.18 -38.28 7.01
C PRO A 11 36.14 -38.90 6.04
N PRO A 12 35.68 -40.13 6.30
CA PRO A 12 34.79 -40.87 5.40
C PRO A 12 33.34 -40.34 5.42
N ASP A 13 32.71 -40.33 4.24
CA ASP A 13 31.30 -40.02 4.01
C ASP A 13 30.37 -41.04 4.71
N ILE A 14 29.35 -40.53 5.41
CA ILE A 14 28.34 -41.33 6.09
C ILE A 14 27.26 -41.73 5.08
N THR A 15 27.31 -42.96 4.59
CA THR A 15 26.23 -43.59 3.81
C THR A 15 25.09 -44.04 4.73
N HIS A 16 23.94 -43.37 4.66
CA HIS A 16 22.71 -43.81 5.32
C HIS A 16 21.97 -44.83 4.42
N GLY A 17 22.17 -46.12 4.67
CA GLY A 17 21.44 -47.19 3.98
C GLY A 17 20.03 -47.36 4.54
N SER A 18 19.00 -47.37 3.69
CA SER A 18 17.62 -47.70 4.08
C SER A 18 17.47 -49.24 4.23
N PRO A 19 16.85 -49.74 5.31
CA PRO A 19 16.79 -51.18 5.62
C PRO A 19 15.82 -52.00 4.76
N PHE A 20 15.20 -51.40 3.73
CA PHE A 20 14.21 -52.08 2.87
C PHE A 20 14.73 -52.50 1.49
N ALA A 21 16.03 -52.35 1.20
CA ALA A 21 16.62 -52.82 -0.06
C ALA A 21 17.66 -53.92 0.21
N SER A 22 17.43 -55.14 -0.30
CA SER A 22 18.33 -56.28 -0.15
C SER A 22 19.52 -56.29 -1.13
N SER A 23 19.66 -55.24 -1.95
CA SER A 23 20.81 -55.05 -2.85
C SER A 23 21.11 -53.56 -3.03
N PRO A 24 22.39 -53.14 -3.12
CA PRO A 24 22.73 -51.79 -3.53
C PRO A 24 22.25 -51.54 -4.96
N PHE A 25 21.61 -50.38 -5.19
CA PHE A 25 21.16 -49.97 -6.53
C PHE A 25 22.37 -49.65 -7.40
N VAL A 26 22.67 -50.53 -8.36
CA VAL A 26 23.66 -50.31 -9.41
C VAL A 26 22.90 -49.90 -10.67
N PRO A 27 22.94 -48.63 -11.11
CA PRO A 27 22.34 -48.24 -12.38
C PRO A 27 23.07 -48.95 -13.53
N ALA A 28 22.29 -49.44 -14.50
CA ALA A 28 22.84 -50.09 -15.69
C ALA A 28 23.64 -49.07 -16.53
N SER A 29 24.96 -49.24 -16.57
CA SER A 29 25.86 -48.46 -17.43
C SER A 29 25.75 -48.96 -18.86
N GLY A 30 25.27 -48.11 -19.79
CA GLY A 30 25.23 -48.48 -21.21
C GLY A 30 24.21 -47.79 -22.12
N ALA A 31 23.55 -46.70 -21.71
CA ALA A 31 22.80 -45.86 -22.65
C ALA A 31 23.75 -44.83 -23.29
N PRO A 32 23.96 -44.84 -24.62
CA PRO A 32 24.82 -43.86 -25.29
C PRO A 32 24.23 -42.46 -25.13
N GLY A 33 24.91 -41.58 -24.38
CA GLY A 33 24.52 -40.17 -24.24
C GLY A 33 24.66 -39.56 -22.84
N PHE A 34 25.17 -40.28 -21.84
CA PHE A 34 25.43 -39.71 -20.51
C PHE A 34 26.94 -39.60 -20.28
N ASP A 35 27.56 -38.61 -20.92
CA ASP A 35 28.88 -38.13 -20.49
C ASP A 35 28.67 -37.02 -19.45
N GLY A 36 29.37 -37.16 -18.32
CA GLY A 36 29.15 -36.38 -17.13
C GLY A 36 29.81 -35.02 -17.18
N ASP A 37 29.23 -34.08 -17.92
CA ASP A 37 29.64 -32.67 -17.85
C ASP A 37 28.77 -31.89 -16.85
N ARG A 38 29.35 -31.59 -15.68
CA ARG A 38 28.82 -30.62 -14.70
C ARG A 38 28.99 -29.18 -15.21
N ALA A 39 28.41 -28.87 -16.36
CA ALA A 39 28.22 -27.51 -16.83
C ALA A 39 26.74 -27.33 -17.19
N TRP A 40 25.90 -27.11 -16.18
CA TRP A 40 24.56 -26.57 -16.41
C TRP A 40 24.69 -25.16 -16.98
N ASN A 41 24.72 -25.09 -18.30
CA ASN A 41 24.44 -23.90 -19.09
C ASN A 41 22.99 -23.44 -18.76
N LYS A 42 22.86 -22.36 -17.98
CA LYS A 42 21.61 -21.59 -17.90
C LYS A 42 21.57 -20.59 -19.05
N GLY A 43 21.44 -21.11 -20.25
CA GLY A 43 21.30 -20.36 -21.49
C GLY A 43 19.85 -20.43 -21.91
N PHE A 44 19.09 -19.41 -21.53
CA PHE A 44 18.17 -18.84 -22.50
C PHE A 44 18.63 -17.41 -22.70
N ASP A 45 19.38 -17.24 -23.78
CA ASP A 45 19.84 -15.97 -24.28
C ASP A 45 18.64 -15.06 -24.58
N THR A 46 18.83 -13.80 -24.22
CA THR A 46 18.12 -12.63 -24.73
C THR A 46 17.90 -12.73 -26.24
N ALA A 47 16.70 -13.12 -26.65
CA ALA A 47 16.09 -12.61 -27.86
C ALA A 47 15.46 -11.25 -27.50
N SER A 48 16.09 -10.20 -27.99
CA SER A 48 15.58 -8.84 -28.00
C SER A 48 14.24 -8.79 -28.73
N ASP A 49 13.15 -8.78 -27.97
CA ASP A 49 11.88 -8.21 -28.44
C ASP A 49 11.66 -6.89 -27.70
N GLY A 50 11.87 -5.80 -28.42
CA GLY A 50 11.74 -4.42 -27.97
C GLY A 50 10.29 -4.04 -27.70
N SER A 51 9.71 -4.55 -26.62
CA SER A 51 8.56 -3.91 -25.98
C SER A 51 8.86 -3.68 -24.50
N ASN A 52 8.81 -2.41 -24.13
CA ASN A 52 9.04 -1.86 -22.81
C ASN A 52 8.11 -2.56 -21.79
N SER A 53 8.60 -3.54 -21.02
CA SER A 53 7.80 -4.17 -19.96
C SER A 53 7.89 -3.31 -18.70
N PRO A 54 6.80 -2.70 -18.23
CA PRO A 54 6.87 -1.83 -17.06
C PRO A 54 7.03 -2.71 -15.82
N ASP A 55 8.13 -2.46 -15.11
CA ASP A 55 8.46 -2.84 -13.74
C ASP A 55 7.66 -4.00 -13.10
N ARG A 56 8.32 -5.17 -12.99
CA ARG A 56 7.85 -6.34 -12.22
C ARG A 56 7.70 -6.07 -10.70
N ARG A 57 7.87 -4.85 -10.20
CA ARG A 57 7.61 -4.44 -8.80
C ARG A 57 6.65 -3.25 -8.65
N GLY A 58 6.15 -2.67 -9.74
CA GLY A 58 5.32 -1.46 -9.72
C GLY A 58 3.88 -1.68 -9.23
N VAL A 59 3.25 -0.59 -8.82
CA VAL A 59 1.79 -0.47 -8.65
C VAL A 59 1.22 0.08 -9.96
N GLN A 60 0.17 -0.54 -10.48
CA GLN A 60 -0.53 -0.09 -11.69
C GLN A 60 -1.77 0.69 -11.28
N LEU A 61 -1.82 1.97 -11.67
CA LEU A 61 -2.97 2.84 -11.45
C LEU A 61 -3.87 2.79 -12.70
N LEU A 62 -5.07 2.21 -12.57
CA LEU A 62 -6.02 1.99 -13.67
C LEU A 62 -7.24 2.91 -13.57
N GLY A 63 -7.84 3.27 -14.72
CA GLY A 63 -9.11 4.01 -14.78
C GLY A 63 -9.00 5.54 -14.75
N ARG A 64 -7.78 6.08 -14.57
CA ARG A 64 -7.51 7.51 -14.75
C ARG A 64 -7.47 7.85 -16.25
N LYS A 65 -8.15 8.91 -16.66
CA LYS A 65 -8.11 9.46 -18.03
C LYS A 65 -6.87 10.32 -18.18
N GLU A 66 -6.22 10.26 -19.34
CA GLU A 66 -4.98 11.01 -19.62
C GLU A 66 -5.15 12.54 -19.55
N SER A 67 -6.37 13.04 -19.79
CA SER A 67 -6.69 14.47 -19.72
C SER A 67 -6.83 15.03 -18.31
N THR A 68 -6.70 14.20 -17.28
CA THR A 68 -7.01 14.59 -15.90
C THR A 68 -5.77 14.90 -15.08
N ARG A 69 -5.91 15.79 -14.10
CA ARG A 69 -4.82 16.14 -13.19
C ARG A 69 -4.44 14.91 -12.35
N VAL A 70 -3.14 14.60 -12.31
CA VAL A 70 -2.59 13.53 -11.46
C VAL A 70 -2.58 14.02 -10.00
N VAL A 71 -3.32 13.33 -9.14
CA VAL A 71 -3.31 13.57 -7.68
C VAL A 71 -2.42 12.53 -6.98
N LEU A 72 -2.62 11.24 -7.27
CA LEU A 72 -1.77 10.13 -6.80
C LEU A 72 -0.70 9.77 -7.85
N GLU A 73 0.56 10.06 -7.52
CA GLU A 73 1.72 9.60 -8.28
C GLU A 73 2.02 8.12 -8.05
N THR A 74 2.63 7.46 -9.05
CA THR A 74 3.00 6.04 -8.96
C THR A 74 4.00 5.78 -7.83
N SER A 75 4.95 6.69 -7.61
CA SER A 75 5.95 6.58 -6.54
C SER A 75 5.31 6.68 -5.15
N LEU A 76 4.37 7.61 -4.97
CA LEU A 76 3.57 7.74 -3.75
C LEU A 76 2.70 6.50 -3.51
N ALA A 77 2.09 5.94 -4.55
CA ALA A 77 1.33 4.69 -4.46
C ALA A 77 2.21 3.53 -3.98
N ILE A 78 3.45 3.44 -4.47
CA ILE A 78 4.43 2.43 -4.02
C ILE A 78 4.80 2.64 -2.54
N ALA A 79 5.03 3.89 -2.12
CA ALA A 79 5.31 4.21 -0.72
C ALA A 79 4.14 3.80 0.19
N LEU A 80 2.90 4.16 -0.18
CA LEU A 80 1.69 3.81 0.57
C LEU A 80 1.43 2.31 0.62
N ARG A 81 1.68 1.58 -0.48
CA ARG A 81 1.53 0.12 -0.53
C ARG A 81 2.33 -0.60 0.53
N SER A 82 3.50 -0.08 0.93
CA SER A 82 4.32 -0.67 1.99
C SER A 82 3.62 -0.68 3.36
N HIS A 83 2.67 0.24 3.58
CA HIS A 83 1.94 0.42 4.83
C HIS A 83 0.55 -0.25 4.83
N LEU A 84 0.08 -0.74 3.69
CA LEU A 84 -1.20 -1.44 3.58
C LEU A 84 -1.16 -2.80 4.30
N PRO A 85 -2.30 -3.30 4.82
CA PRO A 85 -2.36 -4.62 5.41
C PRO A 85 -1.99 -5.71 4.39
N PRO A 86 -1.46 -6.87 4.82
CA PRO A 86 -0.92 -7.90 3.92
C PRO A 86 -1.88 -8.31 2.80
N ARG A 87 -3.18 -8.40 3.10
CA ARG A 87 -4.22 -8.75 2.12
C ARG A 87 -4.34 -7.71 0.99
N ALA A 88 -4.28 -6.43 1.32
CA ALA A 88 -4.36 -5.32 0.36
C ALA A 88 -3.05 -5.12 -0.44
N ARG A 89 -1.94 -5.74 -0.01
CA ARG A 89 -0.66 -5.70 -0.73
C ARG A 89 -0.56 -6.68 -1.90
N LEU A 90 -1.44 -7.69 -1.95
CA LEU A 90 -1.45 -8.74 -2.98
C LEU A 90 -1.81 -8.20 -4.36
N PRO A 91 -2.92 -7.45 -4.53
CA PRO A 91 -3.22 -6.82 -5.81
C PRO A 91 -2.16 -5.76 -6.12
N ARG A 92 -1.71 -5.75 -7.38
CA ARG A 92 -0.76 -4.75 -7.88
C ARG A 92 -1.44 -3.65 -8.67
N SER A 93 -2.69 -3.88 -9.07
CA SER A 93 -3.54 -2.94 -9.76
C SER A 93 -4.46 -2.25 -8.76
N TRP A 94 -4.45 -0.92 -8.76
CA TRP A 94 -5.41 -0.10 -8.05
C TRP A 94 -6.32 0.54 -9.08
N THR A 95 -7.62 0.51 -8.83
CA THR A 95 -8.62 1.06 -9.75
C THR A 95 -9.16 2.38 -9.24
N LEU A 96 -9.17 3.40 -10.09
CA LEU A 96 -9.78 4.67 -9.77
C LEU A 96 -11.31 4.50 -9.63
N LEU A 97 -11.81 4.64 -8.42
CA LEU A 97 -13.24 4.60 -8.12
C LEU A 97 -13.86 5.98 -8.37
N PHE A 98 -13.22 7.02 -7.86
CA PHE A 98 -13.71 8.40 -7.94
C PHE A 98 -12.55 9.38 -8.12
N SER A 99 -12.83 10.49 -8.80
CA SER A 99 -11.92 11.62 -9.02
C SER A 99 -12.76 12.84 -9.31
N ILE A 100 -12.49 13.96 -8.64
CA ILE A 100 -13.26 15.19 -8.83
C ILE A 100 -13.17 15.73 -10.26
N ASP A 101 -12.05 15.49 -10.93
CA ASP A 101 -11.80 15.95 -12.30
C ASP A 101 -12.53 15.10 -13.36
N GLN A 102 -12.82 13.84 -13.03
CA GLN A 102 -13.51 12.91 -13.94
C GLN A 102 -15.01 12.78 -13.67
N HIS A 103 -15.42 12.92 -12.42
CA HIS A 103 -16.75 12.52 -11.96
C HIS A 103 -17.51 13.67 -11.27
N GLY A 104 -16.90 14.86 -11.17
CA GLY A 104 -17.47 16.02 -10.52
C GLY A 104 -17.25 16.05 -9.02
N ILE A 105 -17.75 17.10 -8.37
CA ILE A 105 -17.49 17.44 -6.96
C ILE A 105 -18.68 17.11 -6.04
N SER A 106 -19.29 15.93 -6.22
CA SER A 106 -20.46 15.52 -5.43
C SER A 106 -20.15 14.33 -4.53
N LEU A 107 -20.32 14.52 -3.22
CA LEU A 107 -20.15 13.45 -2.24
C LEU A 107 -21.10 12.26 -2.48
N HIS A 108 -22.35 12.52 -2.89
CA HIS A 108 -23.28 11.46 -3.28
C HIS A 108 -22.74 10.60 -4.44
N THR A 109 -22.11 11.22 -5.44
CA THR A 109 -21.47 10.47 -6.54
C THR A 109 -20.26 9.69 -6.06
N LEU A 110 -19.49 10.22 -5.11
CA LEU A 110 -18.39 9.50 -4.45
C LEU A 110 -18.92 8.24 -3.77
N TYR A 111 -19.97 8.32 -2.94
CA TYR A 111 -20.54 7.15 -2.27
C TYR A 111 -21.12 6.13 -3.24
N ALA A 112 -21.87 6.57 -4.26
CA ALA A 112 -22.44 5.67 -5.25
C ALA A 112 -21.36 4.86 -5.99
N ARG A 113 -20.22 5.47 -6.30
CA ARG A 113 -19.11 4.81 -7.00
C ARG A 113 -18.25 3.96 -6.06
N CYS A 114 -18.01 4.41 -4.83
CA CYS A 114 -17.22 3.66 -3.86
C CYS A 114 -17.98 2.47 -3.28
N GLY A 115 -19.30 2.59 -3.07
CA GLY A 115 -20.15 1.52 -2.56
C GLY A 115 -20.29 0.32 -3.51
N ALA A 116 -19.98 0.50 -4.79
CA ALA A 116 -19.89 -0.60 -5.76
C ALA A 116 -18.61 -1.44 -5.62
N HIS A 117 -17.62 -0.98 -4.85
CA HIS A 117 -16.36 -1.68 -4.63
C HIS A 117 -16.35 -2.39 -3.28
N ALA A 118 -16.18 -3.72 -3.29
CA ALA A 118 -16.15 -4.55 -2.08
C ALA A 118 -14.77 -4.60 -1.38
N GLY A 119 -13.77 -3.88 -1.90
CA GLY A 119 -12.40 -3.84 -1.36
C GLY A 119 -12.11 -2.58 -0.54
N GLY A 120 -10.86 -2.46 -0.10
CA GLY A 120 -10.41 -1.29 0.65
C GLY A 120 -10.26 -0.07 -0.27
N ALA A 121 -10.46 1.11 0.29
CA ALA A 121 -10.42 2.37 -0.44
C ALA A 121 -9.28 3.25 0.11
N LEU A 122 -8.47 3.77 -0.80
CA LEU A 122 -7.47 4.79 -0.52
C LEU A 122 -7.98 6.14 -1.02
N LEU A 123 -8.30 7.02 -0.08
CA LEU A 123 -8.59 8.43 -0.34
C LEU A 123 -7.28 9.21 -0.43
N VAL A 124 -7.17 10.04 -1.46
CA VAL A 124 -6.02 10.90 -1.74
C VAL A 124 -6.55 12.31 -1.99
N ILE A 125 -6.04 13.29 -1.24
CA ILE A 125 -6.41 14.70 -1.34
C ILE A 125 -5.15 15.50 -1.64
N ARG A 126 -5.27 16.43 -2.59
CA ARG A 126 -4.33 17.51 -2.88
C ARG A 126 -4.98 18.84 -2.51
N THR A 127 -4.29 19.65 -1.73
CA THR A 127 -4.76 20.99 -1.35
C THR A 127 -4.19 22.08 -2.27
N ALA A 128 -4.76 23.29 -2.19
CA ALA A 128 -4.26 24.47 -2.90
C ALA A 128 -2.78 24.78 -2.58
N ASP A 129 -2.33 24.49 -1.35
CA ASP A 129 -0.93 24.62 -0.91
C ASP A 129 -0.02 23.46 -1.35
N ASP A 130 -0.44 22.68 -2.35
CA ASP A 130 0.24 21.49 -2.86
C ASP A 130 0.55 20.41 -1.81
N ARG A 131 -0.19 20.35 -0.71
CA ARG A 131 -0.05 19.27 0.28
C ARG A 131 -0.83 18.04 -0.14
N CYS A 132 -0.28 16.86 0.13
CA CYS A 132 -0.92 15.58 -0.20
C CYS A 132 -1.11 14.72 1.05
N PHE A 133 -2.34 14.31 1.31
CA PHE A 133 -2.70 13.49 2.46
C PHE A 133 -4.00 12.73 2.18
N GLY A 134 -4.41 11.87 3.12
CA GLY A 134 -5.69 11.19 3.01
C GLY A 134 -5.85 10.06 4.01
N ALA A 135 -6.69 9.10 3.63
CA ALA A 135 -7.08 7.98 4.48
C ALA A 135 -7.05 6.66 3.71
N TRP A 136 -6.68 5.59 4.40
CA TRP A 136 -6.94 4.22 3.97
C TRP A 136 -8.09 3.65 4.81
N VAL A 137 -9.12 3.14 4.14
CA VAL A 137 -10.28 2.50 4.78
C VAL A 137 -10.34 1.05 4.32
N ALA A 138 -10.07 0.13 5.24
CA ALA A 138 -9.95 -1.29 4.90
C ALA A 138 -11.27 -1.90 4.37
N ASP A 139 -12.42 -1.44 4.89
CA ASP A 139 -13.75 -1.91 4.51
C ASP A 139 -14.38 -1.08 3.37
N GLY A 140 -13.62 -0.17 2.77
CA GLY A 140 -14.09 0.73 1.72
C GLY A 140 -14.88 1.93 2.24
N ILE A 141 -15.24 2.83 1.32
CA ILE A 141 -16.07 4.01 1.59
C ILE A 141 -17.49 3.74 1.10
N ARG A 142 -18.46 3.85 2.01
CA ARG A 142 -19.89 3.68 1.74
C ARG A 142 -20.69 4.56 2.68
N GLU A 143 -21.84 5.01 2.23
CA GLU A 143 -22.75 5.77 3.08
C GLU A 143 -23.11 4.96 4.32
N GLY A 144 -22.73 5.50 5.49
CA GLY A 144 -23.05 4.94 6.78
C GLY A 144 -24.31 5.63 7.27
N HIS A 145 -25.39 4.87 7.51
CA HIS A 145 -26.65 5.42 8.01
C HIS A 145 -26.54 5.91 9.46
N GLY A 146 -25.71 6.93 9.71
CA GLY A 146 -25.43 7.52 11.03
C GLY A 146 -24.48 6.72 11.92
N SER A 147 -23.76 5.73 11.38
CA SER A 147 -22.82 4.90 12.14
C SER A 147 -21.40 5.00 11.62
N TYR A 148 -20.44 4.91 12.55
CA TYR A 148 -19.03 4.78 12.19
C TYR A 148 -18.77 3.43 11.54
N ILE A 149 -17.99 3.45 10.47
CA ILE A 149 -17.53 2.28 9.72
C ILE A 149 -16.00 2.20 9.77
N GLY A 150 -15.48 1.02 9.40
CA GLY A 150 -14.06 0.76 9.26
C GLY A 150 -13.50 -0.15 10.34
N SER A 151 -12.37 -0.76 10.02
CA SER A 151 -11.63 -1.65 10.91
C SER A 151 -10.36 -1.00 11.44
N GLY A 152 -9.75 -1.65 12.44
CA GLY A 152 -8.46 -1.25 13.00
C GLY A 152 -7.26 -1.31 12.03
N GLU A 153 -7.46 -1.80 10.80
CA GLU A 153 -6.45 -1.75 9.74
C GLU A 153 -6.45 -0.41 8.98
N SER A 154 -7.45 0.44 9.23
CA SER A 154 -7.59 1.77 8.64
C SER A 154 -6.57 2.75 9.24
N PHE A 155 -6.18 3.77 8.47
CA PHE A 155 -5.18 4.75 8.92
C PHE A 155 -5.28 6.06 8.15
N LEU A 156 -4.83 7.14 8.78
CA LEU A 156 -4.56 8.41 8.11
C LEU A 156 -3.11 8.47 7.64
N TRP A 157 -2.85 9.28 6.63
CA TRP A 157 -1.50 9.47 6.13
C TRP A 157 -1.31 10.88 5.56
N LYS A 158 -0.06 11.38 5.58
CA LYS A 158 0.34 12.62 4.93
C LYS A 158 1.73 12.51 4.32
N VAL A 159 1.97 13.23 3.22
CA VAL A 159 3.32 13.44 2.67
C VAL A 159 4.08 14.41 3.56
N ILE A 160 5.35 14.14 3.82
CA ILE A 160 6.24 14.99 4.63
C ILE A 160 7.48 15.41 3.83
N GLY A 161 7.74 16.72 3.81
CA GLY A 161 8.84 17.32 3.03
C GLY A 161 8.59 17.33 1.52
N ASP A 162 9.63 17.63 0.74
CA ASP A 162 9.57 17.81 -0.72
C ASP A 162 9.69 16.49 -1.53
N GLY A 163 9.36 15.34 -0.95
CA GLY A 163 9.50 14.04 -1.63
C GLY A 163 8.41 13.04 -1.25
N ASP A 164 8.52 11.81 -1.75
CA ASP A 164 7.52 10.74 -1.56
C ASP A 164 7.58 10.07 -0.17
N LYS A 165 8.04 10.79 0.85
CA LYS A 165 8.06 10.30 2.23
C LYS A 165 6.67 10.44 2.83
N VAL A 166 6.14 9.33 3.32
CA VAL A 166 4.80 9.29 3.91
C VAL A 166 4.91 9.07 5.41
N ARG A 167 4.19 9.88 6.19
CA ARG A 167 3.88 9.59 7.59
C ARG A 167 2.51 8.93 7.67
N VAL A 168 2.42 7.82 8.38
CA VAL A 168 1.19 7.04 8.57
C VAL A 168 0.78 7.04 10.04
N PHE A 169 -0.48 7.34 10.31
CA PHE A 169 -1.10 7.36 11.63
C PHE A 169 -2.07 6.19 11.74
N LYS A 170 -1.61 5.10 12.36
CA LYS A 170 -2.38 3.87 12.53
C LYS A 170 -3.43 4.03 13.63
N TRP A 171 -4.47 3.22 13.55
CA TRP A 171 -5.49 3.14 14.59
C TRP A 171 -4.89 2.85 15.97
N THR A 172 -5.30 3.61 16.98
CA THR A 172 -4.75 3.54 18.34
C THR A 172 -5.43 2.48 19.21
N GLY A 173 -6.61 2.01 18.83
CA GLY A 173 -7.44 1.14 19.66
C GLY A 173 -8.20 1.86 20.79
N LYS A 174 -8.15 3.19 20.86
CA LYS A 174 -8.85 3.96 21.92
C LYS A 174 -10.36 4.05 21.73
N ASN A 175 -10.83 4.04 20.49
CA ASN A 175 -12.25 4.08 20.10
C ASN A 175 -12.42 3.53 18.67
N ASP A 176 -13.66 3.30 18.26
CA ASP A 176 -14.01 2.76 16.93
C ASP A 176 -14.51 3.85 15.95
N TYR A 177 -14.19 5.12 16.19
CA TYR A 177 -14.64 6.25 15.38
C TYR A 177 -13.79 6.44 14.11
N VAL A 178 -13.64 5.37 13.32
CA VAL A 178 -12.69 5.27 12.20
C VAL A 178 -13.11 6.13 11.01
N ALA A 179 -14.31 5.94 10.47
CA ALA A 179 -14.85 6.73 9.39
C ALA A 179 -16.36 6.95 9.58
N LEU A 180 -16.83 8.18 9.37
CA LEU A 180 -18.24 8.53 9.40
C LEU A 180 -18.61 9.09 8.03
N CYS A 181 -19.50 8.40 7.34
CA CYS A 181 -19.89 8.71 5.96
C CYS A 181 -21.36 9.11 5.94
N GLU A 182 -21.64 10.40 6.11
CA GLU A 182 -22.99 10.97 6.12
C GLU A 182 -23.36 11.54 4.74
N PRO A 183 -24.65 11.74 4.43
CA PRO A 183 -25.07 12.28 3.14
C PRO A 183 -24.41 13.61 2.76
N GLU A 184 -24.17 14.46 3.77
CA GLU A 184 -23.65 15.83 3.59
C GLU A 184 -22.18 15.98 4.03
N SER A 185 -21.54 14.92 4.55
CA SER A 185 -20.14 14.99 4.95
C SER A 185 -19.44 13.63 5.00
N ILE A 186 -18.13 13.63 4.80
CA ILE A 186 -17.30 12.45 5.03
C ILE A 186 -16.16 12.80 5.98
N SER A 187 -15.97 12.00 7.01
CA SER A 187 -14.94 12.22 8.01
C SER A 187 -14.24 10.94 8.45
N PHE A 188 -13.01 11.09 8.92
CA PHE A 188 -12.14 10.01 9.35
C PHE A 188 -11.47 10.38 10.68
N GLY A 189 -11.55 9.48 11.64
CA GLY A 189 -10.92 9.62 12.96
C GLY A 189 -11.63 10.62 13.83
N GLY A 190 -12.71 10.21 14.49
CA GLY A 190 -13.46 11.06 15.41
C GLY A 190 -12.91 11.07 16.84
N GLY A 191 -13.64 11.77 17.71
CA GLY A 191 -13.33 11.87 19.13
C GLY A 191 -12.93 13.28 19.54
N ASP A 192 -13.16 13.61 20.81
CA ASP A 192 -12.90 14.94 21.39
C ASP A 192 -13.58 16.11 20.63
N GLY A 193 -14.64 15.82 19.87
CA GLY A 193 -15.42 16.80 19.11
C GLY A 193 -14.80 17.23 17.78
N HIS A 194 -13.71 16.59 17.34
CA HIS A 194 -13.01 16.91 16.10
C HIS A 194 -12.79 15.67 15.24
N TYR A 195 -12.39 15.90 13.99
CA TYR A 195 -12.08 14.83 13.03
C TYR A 195 -10.63 14.94 12.55
N GLY A 196 -9.96 13.80 12.45
CA GLY A 196 -8.63 13.69 11.87
C GLY A 196 -8.60 14.18 10.42
N LEU A 197 -9.67 13.91 9.67
CA LEU A 197 -9.92 14.46 8.34
C LEU A 197 -11.42 14.60 8.14
N TYR A 198 -11.86 15.73 7.60
CA TYR A 198 -13.24 16.05 7.28
C TYR A 198 -13.32 16.71 5.91
N LEU A 199 -14.36 16.38 5.14
CA LEU A 199 -14.76 17.01 3.90
C LEU A 199 -16.28 17.22 3.89
N ASP A 200 -16.69 18.34 3.31
CA ASP A 200 -18.09 18.67 3.10
C ASP A 200 -18.71 17.93 1.89
N GLU A 201 -20.01 18.16 1.65
CA GLU A 201 -20.75 17.55 0.54
C GLU A 201 -20.23 17.94 -0.86
N THR A 202 -19.60 19.12 -0.95
CA THR A 202 -19.06 19.66 -2.19
C THR A 202 -17.65 19.18 -2.47
N LEU A 203 -17.02 18.46 -1.54
CA LEU A 203 -15.63 17.98 -1.65
C LEU A 203 -14.62 19.12 -1.90
N TYR A 204 -15.00 20.37 -1.62
CA TYR A 204 -14.17 21.54 -1.85
C TYR A 204 -13.55 22.03 -0.55
N GLU A 205 -14.34 22.12 0.52
CA GLU A 205 -13.86 22.54 1.83
C GLU A 205 -13.62 21.35 2.74
N GLY A 206 -12.49 21.37 3.44
CA GLY A 206 -12.16 20.35 4.40
C GLY A 206 -11.46 20.89 5.63
N SER A 207 -11.39 20.05 6.65
CA SER A 207 -10.64 20.34 7.85
C SER A 207 -9.92 19.11 8.39
N SER A 208 -8.88 19.34 9.17
CA SER A 208 -8.11 18.30 9.82
C SER A 208 -7.67 18.78 11.20
N ALA A 209 -7.87 17.94 12.20
CA ALA A 209 -7.45 18.18 13.58
C ALA A 209 -6.72 16.96 14.13
N HIS A 210 -6.21 17.09 15.35
CA HIS A 210 -5.83 15.92 16.13
C HIS A 210 -7.08 15.12 16.49
N CYS A 211 -6.98 13.78 16.44
CA CYS A 211 -8.02 12.90 16.96
C CYS A 211 -7.43 11.76 17.80
N PRO A 212 -8.14 11.27 18.82
CA PRO A 212 -7.70 10.13 19.63
C PRO A 212 -7.70 8.80 18.86
N THR A 213 -8.50 8.65 17.81
CA THR A 213 -8.60 7.41 17.00
C THR A 213 -7.30 7.05 16.31
N PHE A 214 -6.57 8.04 15.78
CA PHE A 214 -5.32 7.85 15.06
C PHE A 214 -4.11 8.52 15.72
N ASN A 215 -4.35 9.38 16.72
CA ASN A 215 -3.34 10.22 17.36
C ASN A 215 -2.48 10.96 16.31
N ASN A 216 -3.15 11.49 15.29
CA ASN A 216 -2.52 12.23 14.21
C ASN A 216 -2.33 13.71 14.57
N ASP A 217 -1.35 14.34 13.94
CA ASP A 217 -1.29 15.79 13.85
C ASP A 217 -2.25 16.27 12.74
N PRO A 218 -2.69 17.55 12.73
CA PRO A 218 -3.43 18.12 11.61
C PRO A 218 -2.70 17.88 10.27
N LEU A 219 -3.35 17.17 9.35
CA LEU A 219 -2.76 16.62 8.14
C LEU A 219 -2.40 17.70 7.12
N CYS A 220 -3.16 18.80 7.09
CA CYS A 220 -2.94 19.95 6.21
C CYS A 220 -1.89 20.94 6.75
N THR A 221 -1.31 20.71 7.94
CA THR A 221 -0.26 21.58 8.48
C THR A 221 1.13 20.99 8.30
N SER A 222 2.13 21.87 8.18
CA SER A 222 3.54 21.46 8.18
C SER A 222 3.91 20.94 9.56
N ASP A 223 4.90 20.05 9.60
CA ASP A 223 5.43 19.61 10.89
C ASP A 223 5.87 20.82 11.72
N PRO A 224 5.50 20.87 13.01
CA PRO A 224 5.86 21.99 13.87
C PRO A 224 7.38 22.11 13.90
N SER A 225 7.89 23.30 13.61
CA SER A 225 9.32 23.58 13.75
C SER A 225 9.73 23.42 15.21
N PRO A 226 10.90 22.83 15.52
CA PRO A 226 11.38 22.67 16.89
C PRO A 226 11.70 24.05 17.48
N GLY A 227 10.70 24.68 18.08
CA GLY A 227 10.77 26.05 18.58
C GLY A 227 9.42 26.74 18.72
N ASP A 228 8.38 26.24 18.04
CA ASP A 228 7.02 26.72 18.24
C ASP A 228 6.42 26.01 19.45
N GLY A 229 6.21 26.75 20.55
CA GLY A 229 5.70 26.23 21.81
C GLY A 229 4.33 25.57 21.60
N GLY A 230 4.35 24.24 21.50
CA GLY A 230 3.25 23.42 21.00
C GLY A 230 1.90 23.72 21.63
N SER A 231 1.07 24.42 20.87
CA SER A 231 -0.39 24.33 20.93
C SER A 231 -0.97 24.41 19.53
N ASN A 232 -0.57 23.49 18.64
CA ASN A 232 -1.40 23.20 17.45
C ASN A 232 -2.57 22.29 17.83
N CYS A 233 -3.27 22.66 18.91
CA CYS A 233 -4.60 22.19 19.29
C CYS A 233 -5.64 22.97 18.48
N GLY A 234 -5.42 23.09 17.17
CA GLY A 234 -6.25 23.87 16.26
C GLY A 234 -6.69 23.00 15.11
N THR A 235 -7.99 23.03 14.84
CA THR A 235 -8.54 22.53 13.57
C THR A 235 -7.99 23.39 12.44
N ALA A 236 -7.29 22.77 11.49
CA ALA A 236 -6.78 23.45 10.32
C ALA A 236 -7.69 23.16 9.12
N THR A 237 -8.11 24.21 8.43
CA THR A 237 -8.95 24.12 7.22
C THR A 237 -8.07 24.02 5.98
N PHE A 238 -8.63 23.48 4.89
CA PHE A 238 -7.96 23.42 3.60
C PHE A 238 -8.98 23.47 2.45
N GLU A 239 -8.54 24.00 1.31
CA GLU A 239 -9.26 23.92 0.05
C GLU A 239 -8.76 22.71 -0.74
N CYS A 240 -9.68 21.84 -1.15
CA CYS A 240 -9.39 20.67 -1.97
C CYS A 240 -9.38 21.04 -3.45
N VAL A 241 -8.22 20.88 -4.10
CA VAL A 241 -8.05 21.13 -5.54
C VAL A 241 -7.87 19.84 -6.35
N GLY A 242 -7.74 18.71 -5.65
CA GLY A 242 -7.62 17.39 -6.24
C GLY A 242 -8.05 16.34 -5.24
N LEU A 243 -8.92 15.42 -5.63
CA LEU A 243 -9.33 14.29 -4.82
C LEU A 243 -9.49 13.08 -5.71
N GLU A 244 -8.89 11.97 -5.29
CA GLU A 244 -9.05 10.66 -5.91
C GLU A 244 -9.34 9.60 -4.85
N VAL A 245 -10.18 8.63 -5.20
CA VAL A 245 -10.41 7.42 -4.42
C VAL A 245 -10.00 6.21 -5.23
N TRP A 246 -9.06 5.44 -4.70
CA TRP A 246 -8.50 4.25 -5.33
C TRP A 246 -8.95 2.98 -4.62
N GLY A 247 -9.60 2.09 -5.35
CA GLY A 247 -9.96 0.76 -4.89
C GLY A 247 -8.75 -0.17 -4.93
N VAL A 248 -8.47 -0.81 -3.80
CA VAL A 248 -7.38 -1.77 -3.63
C VAL A 248 -7.97 -3.08 -3.10
N GLY A 249 -8.01 -4.09 -3.95
CA GLY A 249 -8.69 -5.35 -3.64
C GLY A 249 -9.19 -6.04 -4.89
N LEU A 250 -9.87 -7.18 -4.72
CA LEU A 250 -10.51 -7.87 -5.82
C LEU A 250 -11.70 -7.05 -6.33
N LEU A 251 -11.71 -6.79 -7.64
CA LEU A 251 -12.92 -6.44 -8.36
C LEU A 251 -13.79 -7.71 -8.37
N SER A 252 -14.97 -7.65 -7.78
CA SER A 252 -16.01 -8.69 -7.93
C SER A 252 -16.67 -8.58 -9.30
#